data_AF-A0A9D2MG28-F1
#
_entry.id   AF-A0A9D2MG28-F1
#
_cell.length_a   1.000
_cell.length_b   1.000
_cell.length_c   1.000
_cell.angle_alpha   90.00
_cell.angle_beta   90.00
_cell.angle_gamma   90.00
#
_symmetry.space_group_name_H-M   'P 1'
#
loop_
_entity.id
_entity.type
_entity.pdbx_description
1 polymer ?
#
loop_
_entity_poly.entity_id
_entity_poly.type
_entity_poly.pdbx_seq_one_letter_code
_entity_poly.pdbx_strand_id
1 'polypeptide(L)' 'MAAKAKKSGRLAIYTKQDKAILFVGYVLLALFVVAIVVPVAYIVVASFMDPVTLQNRGITFDFSKWTLTAYE' A
#
# COMPACT_ATOMS: atom_id res chain seq x y z
N MET A 1 -51.22 -32.59 8.02
CA MET A 1 -50.04 -32.80 8.89
C MET A 1 -48.91 -31.93 8.38
N ALA A 2 -48.57 -30.86 9.10
CA ALA A 2 -47.49 -29.95 8.72
C ALA A 2 -46.25 -30.26 9.56
N ALA A 3 -45.16 -30.69 8.91
CA ALA A 3 -43.85 -30.76 9.52
C ALA A 3 -42.93 -29.74 8.86
N LYS A 4 -42.66 -28.70 9.65
CA LYS A 4 -41.80 -27.53 9.47
C LYS A 4 -40.52 -27.74 8.64
N ALA A 5 -40.25 -26.72 7.84
CA ALA A 5 -39.00 -26.44 7.15
C ALA A 5 -37.75 -26.53 8.05
N LYS A 6 -36.72 -27.24 7.58
CA LYS A 6 -35.35 -27.08 8.07
C LYS A 6 -34.55 -26.24 7.08
N LYS A 7 -34.76 -24.92 7.11
CA LYS A 7 -33.85 -23.96 6.48
C LYS A 7 -32.60 -23.88 7.36
N SER A 8 -31.68 -24.82 7.17
CA SER A 8 -30.36 -24.75 7.79
C SER A 8 -29.57 -23.64 7.10
N GLY A 9 -29.81 -22.40 7.52
CA GLY A 9 -28.91 -21.30 7.20
C GLY A 9 -27.53 -21.67 7.74
N ARG A 10 -26.63 -22.12 6.86
CA ARG A 10 -25.20 -22.11 7.16
C ARG A 10 -24.82 -20.65 7.29
N LEU A 11 -24.96 -20.10 8.49
CA LEU A 11 -24.18 -18.95 8.91
C LEU A 11 -22.73 -19.28 8.53
N ALA A 12 -22.10 -18.37 7.79
CA ALA A 12 -20.72 -18.48 7.35
C ALA A 12 -19.81 -18.85 8.53
N ILE A 13 -19.44 -20.12 8.63
CA ILE A 13 -18.40 -20.55 9.55
C ILE A 13 -17.11 -20.06 8.90
N TYR A 14 -16.53 -18.98 9.43
CA TYR A 14 -15.17 -18.56 9.08
C TYR A 14 -14.22 -19.68 9.48
N THR A 15 -13.98 -20.59 8.55
CA THR A 15 -13.13 -21.75 8.69
C THR A 15 -11.68 -21.26 8.81
N LYS A 16 -10.78 -22.03 9.43
CA LYS A 16 -9.35 -21.65 9.53
C LYS A 16 -8.73 -21.32 8.16
N GLN A 17 -9.22 -21.97 7.10
CA GLN A 17 -8.86 -21.71 5.71
C GLN A 17 -9.33 -20.33 5.23
N ASP A 18 -10.56 -19.92 5.54
CA ASP A 18 -11.10 -18.60 5.16
C ASP A 18 -10.26 -17.47 5.78
N LYS A 19 -9.83 -17.64 7.03
CA LYS A 19 -8.91 -16.70 7.70
C LYS A 19 -7.53 -16.66 7.05
N ALA A 20 -7.01 -17.81 6.60
CA ALA A 20 -5.73 -17.87 5.90
C ALA A 20 -5.78 -17.16 4.54
N ILE A 21 -6.84 -17.39 3.76
CA ILE A 21 -7.06 -16.71 2.47
C ILE A 21 -7.19 -15.20 2.69
N LEU A 22 -7.94 -14.79 3.71
CA LEU A 22 -8.10 -13.37 4.03
C LEU A 22 -6.76 -12.72 4.43
N PHE A 23 -5.96 -13.41 5.25
CA PHE A 23 -4.63 -12.93 5.64
C PHE A 23 -3.71 -12.77 4.43
N VAL A 24 -3.63 -13.79 3.57
CA VAL A 24 -2.82 -13.72 2.34
C VAL A 24 -3.29 -12.57 1.44
N GLY A 25 -4.60 -12.40 1.29
CA GLY A 25 -5.19 -11.29 0.53
C GLY A 25 -4.77 -9.92 1.10
N TYR A 26 -4.80 -9.74 2.42
CA TYR A 26 -4.35 -8.50 3.04
C TYR A 26 -2.84 -8.27 2.92
N VAL A 27 -2.03 -9.31 3.04
CA VAL A 27 -0.58 -9.19 2.84
C VAL A 27 -0.28 -8.78 1.39
N LEU A 28 -0.89 -9.43 0.40
CA LEU A 28 -0.74 -9.07 -1.00
C LEU A 28 -1.22 -7.64 -1.29
N LEU A 29 -2.34 -7.23 -0.70
CA LEU A 29 -2.85 -5.87 -0.82
C LEU A 29 -1.87 -4.86 -0.22
N ALA A 30 -1.33 -5.13 0.97
CA ALA A 30 -0.34 -4.26 1.61
C ALA A 30 0.94 -4.13 0.77
N LEU A 31 1.44 -5.24 0.23
CA LEU A 31 2.60 -5.24 -0.67
C LEU A 31 2.32 -4.44 -1.94
N PHE A 32 1.13 -4.58 -2.52
CA PHE A 32 0.72 -3.82 -3.70
C PHE A 32 0.67 -2.31 -3.42
N VAL A 33 0.09 -1.93 -2.27
CA VAL A 33 0.06 -0.52 -1.84
C VAL A 33 1.48 0.01 -1.64
N VAL A 34 2.36 -0.74 -0.96
CA VAL A 34 3.76 -0.35 -0.77
C VAL A 34 4.48 -0.18 -2.12
N ALA A 35 4.24 -1.09 -3.08
CA ALA A 35 4.83 -1.01 -4.41
C ALA A 35 4.42 0.23 -5.20
N ILE A 36 3.28 0.84 -4.89
CA ILE A 36 2.84 2.13 -5.47
C ILE A 36 3.36 3.31 -4.64
N VAL A 37 3.24 3.24 -3.32
CA VAL A 37 3.60 4.33 -2.40
C VAL A 37 5.10 4.63 -2.46
N VAL A 38 5.96 3.61 -2.57
CA VAL A 38 7.42 3.80 -2.59
C VAL A 38 7.88 4.61 -3.82
N PRO A 39 7.51 4.28 -5.06
CA PRO A 39 7.82 5.12 -6.22
C PRO A 39 7.24 6.53 -6.12
N VAL A 40 6.01 6.69 -5.63
CA VAL A 40 5.38 8.01 -5.46
C VAL A 40 6.16 8.85 -4.45
N ALA A 41 6.53 8.27 -3.30
CA ALA A 41 7.33 8.96 -2.30
C ALA A 41 8.72 9.35 -2.84
N TYR A 42 9.36 8.48 -3.62
CA TYR A 42 10.62 8.79 -4.30
C TYR A 42 10.47 10.01 -5.20
N ILE A 43 9.44 10.04 -6.05
CA ILE A 43 9.19 11.15 -6.99
C ILE A 43 8.94 12.45 -6.22
N VAL A 44 8.15 12.41 -5.15
CA VAL A 44 7.84 13.59 -4.32
C VAL A 44 9.08 14.13 -3.62
N VAL A 45 9.93 13.28 -3.05
CA VAL A 45 11.17 13.75 -2.40
C VAL A 45 12.15 14.27 -3.45
N ALA A 46 12.27 13.59 -4.59
CA ALA A 46 13.12 13.99 -5.70
C ALA A 46 12.71 15.35 -6.30
N SER A 47 11.42 15.66 -6.36
CA SER A 47 10.93 16.91 -6.94
C SER A 47 11.26 18.15 -6.10
N PHE A 48 11.61 17.96 -4.84
CA PHE A 48 12.12 19.03 -3.97
C PHE A 48 13.64 19.13 -3.94
N MET A 49 14.40 18.24 -4.58
CA MET A 49 15.86 18.31 -4.58
C MET A 49 16.39 18.94 -5.86
N ASP A 50 17.51 19.67 -5.75
CA ASP A 50 18.23 20.17 -6.91
C ASP A 50 18.65 19.01 -7.86
N PRO A 51 18.36 19.12 -9.18
CA PRO A 51 18.56 18.01 -10.11
C PRO A 51 20.03 17.61 -10.29
N VAL A 52 20.97 18.55 -10.16
CA VAL A 52 22.41 18.29 -10.26
C VAL A 52 22.89 17.53 -9.01
N THR A 53 22.36 17.87 -7.84
CA THR A 53 22.64 17.16 -6.59
C THR A 53 22.10 15.73 -6.63
N LEU A 54 20.85 15.56 -7.09
CA LEU A 54 20.21 14.25 -7.23
C LEU A 54 20.96 13.33 -8.20
N GLN A 55 21.40 13.87 -9.35
CA GLN A 55 22.14 13.10 -10.36
C GLN A 55 23.52 12.63 -9.86
N ASN A 56 24.22 13.45 -9.07
CA ASN A 56 25.59 13.18 -8.64
C ASN A 56 25.70 12.41 -7.32
N ARG A 57 24.70 12.48 -6.44
CA ARG A 57 24.74 11.87 -5.10
C ARG A 57 23.54 10.98 -4.77
N GLY A 58 22.51 10.94 -5.61
CA GLY A 58 21.26 10.25 -5.31
C GLY A 58 20.40 11.00 -4.29
N ILE A 59 19.49 10.30 -3.62
CA ILE A 59 18.65 10.88 -2.56
C ILE A 59 19.54 11.24 -1.37
N THR A 60 19.51 12.50 -0.97
CA THR A 60 20.12 13.01 0.25
C THR A 60 19.06 13.63 1.15
N PHE A 61 19.13 13.34 2.45
CA PHE A 61 18.29 13.99 3.47
C PHE A 61 18.91 15.30 3.98
N ASP A 62 19.83 15.87 3.21
CA ASP A 62 20.37 17.20 3.46
C ASP A 62 19.34 18.25 3.02
N PHE A 63 18.52 18.69 3.97
CA PHE A 63 17.47 19.68 3.77
C PHE A 63 17.98 21.03 3.26
N SER A 64 19.29 21.31 3.34
CA SER A 64 19.88 22.52 2.73
C SER A 64 19.91 22.47 1.20
N LYS A 65 19.74 21.28 0.61
CA LYS A 65 19.69 21.05 -0.84
C LYS A 65 18.27 20.91 -1.38
N TRP A 66 17.29 21.11 -0.51
CA TRP A 66 15.88 21.10 -0.89
C TRP A 66 15.50 22.50 -1.39
N THR A 67 14.87 22.56 -2.55
CA THR A 67 14.52 23.79 -3.25
C THR A 67 13.08 23.74 -3.76
N LEU A 68 12.41 24.89 -3.75
CA LEU A 68 11.08 25.09 -4.33
C LEU A 68 11.15 25.78 -5.70
N THR A 69 12.34 26.09 -6.20
CA THR A 69 12.56 26.76 -7.50
C THR A 69 11.99 25.99 -8.69
N ALA A 70 11.69 24.70 -8.54
CA ALA A 70 11.02 23.90 -9.57
C ALA A 70 9.51 24.18 -9.69
N TYR A 71 8.93 24.94 -8.75
CA TYR A 71 7.50 25.23 -8.65
C TYR A 71 7.17 26.72 -8.71
N GLU A 72 8.17 27.59 -8.91
CA GLU A 72 7.98 29.00 -9.24
C GLU A 72 7.55 29.20 -10.70
#